data_AF-A0A3A4XYI7-F1
#
_entry.id   AF-A0A3A4XYI7-F1
#
_cell.length_a   1.000
_cell.length_b   1.000
_cell.length_c   1.000
_cell.angle_alpha   90.00
_cell.angle_beta   90.00
_cell.angle_gamma   90.00
#
_symmetry.space_group_name_H-M   'P 1'
#
loop_
_entity.id
_entity.type
_entity.pdbx_description
1 polymer ?
#
loop_
_entity_poly.entity_id
_entity_poly.type
_entity_poly.pdbx_seq_one_letter_code
_entity_poly.pdbx_strand_id
1 'polypeptide(L)'
;MNLTRIHNFANMVTKLYVDSVLPIQMIDLPSPLMDLGSGPGMPGIPLKIMLPDVQIVLAEGRARRAAFLQETIARLELKNIEVIARNITPAFELPVNGVITRAVETVEQTLARVQGCLRQGGQMIFMKGPGCEPEVEEALQRFAQRFALIENRAYRIGNTSHERRLVIFERLDAPPRALAAQAARRHRVTSVTSDQNERFKSLKYMLTGRGIKKEGQALLSGSRPVAEMLAALPERCLAWVTAGDQPPPPAVAPAGMQWLQLAEPLFQALDLFGTRSPLLCIDVPVMEHWAPADDFPEGCSLLVPFQDPDNIGAV
;
A
#
# COMPACT_ATOMS: atom_id res chain seq x y z
N MET A 1 -36.96 2.12 1.48
CA MET A 1 -35.52 2.00 1.18
C MET A 1 -35.37 1.90 -0.33
N ASN A 2 -34.51 2.69 -0.98
CA ASN A 2 -34.32 2.61 -2.43
C ASN A 2 -33.05 1.80 -2.73
N LEU A 3 -33.23 0.56 -3.21
CA LEU A 3 -32.15 -0.40 -3.51
C LEU A 3 -31.68 -0.30 -4.98
N THR A 4 -32.58 0.04 -5.89
CA THR A 4 -32.30 0.21 -7.32
C THR A 4 -33.32 1.20 -7.93
N ARG A 5 -32.89 2.00 -8.91
CA ARG A 5 -33.76 2.92 -9.68
C ARG A 5 -34.44 2.24 -10.88
N ILE A 6 -34.21 0.94 -11.11
CA ILE A 6 -34.79 0.17 -12.22
C ILE A 6 -36.04 -0.53 -11.70
N HIS A 7 -37.20 -0.18 -12.26
CA HIS A 7 -38.50 -0.68 -11.81
C HIS A 7 -39.13 -1.71 -12.78
N ASN A 8 -38.68 -1.75 -14.05
CA ASN A 8 -39.16 -2.72 -15.02
C ASN A 8 -38.41 -4.07 -14.86
N PHE A 9 -39.17 -5.17 -14.77
CA PHE A 9 -38.64 -6.50 -14.51
C PHE A 9 -37.62 -6.97 -15.57
N ALA A 10 -37.94 -6.85 -16.86
CA ALA A 10 -37.03 -7.25 -17.93
C ALA A 10 -35.72 -6.45 -17.89
N ASN A 11 -35.80 -5.13 -17.67
CA ASN A 11 -34.62 -4.30 -17.48
C ASN A 11 -33.83 -4.67 -16.23
N MET A 12 -34.50 -5.08 -15.15
CA MET A 12 -33.85 -5.52 -13.93
C MET A 12 -33.05 -6.80 -14.18
N VAL A 13 -33.66 -7.80 -14.82
CA VAL A 13 -33.00 -9.06 -15.18
C VAL A 13 -31.76 -8.78 -16.04
N THR A 14 -31.92 -8.04 -17.14
CA THR A 14 -30.82 -7.80 -18.08
C THR A 14 -29.71 -6.91 -17.49
N LYS A 15 -30.05 -5.80 -16.83
CA LYS A 15 -29.05 -4.79 -16.38
C LYS A 15 -28.46 -5.07 -15.02
N LEU A 16 -29.10 -5.91 -14.20
CA LEU A 16 -28.58 -6.28 -12.88
C LEU A 16 -28.07 -7.72 -12.90
N TYR A 17 -28.90 -8.70 -13.25
CA TYR A 17 -28.53 -10.11 -13.08
C TYR A 17 -27.65 -10.62 -14.22
N VAL A 18 -28.06 -10.44 -15.49
CA VAL A 18 -27.27 -10.89 -16.64
C VAL A 18 -25.92 -10.19 -16.66
N ASP A 19 -25.89 -8.86 -16.53
CA ASP A 19 -24.64 -8.09 -16.45
C ASP A 19 -23.72 -8.62 -15.33
N SER A 20 -24.25 -8.93 -14.15
CA SER A 20 -23.47 -9.41 -13.00
C SER A 20 -22.78 -10.75 -13.22
N VAL A 21 -23.37 -11.65 -14.02
CA VAL A 21 -22.83 -13.00 -14.23
C VAL A 21 -21.98 -13.11 -15.48
N LEU A 22 -22.12 -12.20 -16.46
CA LEU A 22 -21.33 -12.22 -17.69
C LEU A 22 -19.81 -12.33 -17.50
N PRO A 23 -19.18 -11.72 -16.47
CA PRO A 23 -17.75 -11.90 -16.23
C PRO A 23 -17.29 -13.36 -16.16
N ILE A 24 -18.12 -14.28 -15.64
CA ILE A 24 -17.75 -15.70 -15.49
C ILE A 24 -17.58 -16.43 -16.83
N GLN A 25 -18.06 -15.85 -17.94
CA GLN A 25 -17.88 -16.38 -19.29
C GLN A 25 -16.57 -15.90 -19.94
N MET A 26 -15.92 -14.91 -19.34
CA MET A 26 -14.72 -14.27 -19.87
C MET A 26 -13.48 -14.61 -19.05
N ILE A 27 -13.63 -14.80 -17.74
CA ILE A 27 -12.55 -15.07 -16.80
C ILE A 27 -12.96 -16.07 -15.73
N ASP A 28 -11.98 -16.80 -15.20
CA ASP A 28 -12.14 -17.54 -13.95
C ASP A 28 -12.06 -16.57 -12.78
N LEU A 29 -13.08 -16.58 -11.91
CA LEU A 29 -13.08 -15.70 -10.75
C LEU A 29 -12.22 -16.26 -9.62
N PRO A 30 -11.33 -15.45 -9.03
CA PRO A 30 -10.51 -15.87 -7.90
C PRO A 30 -11.39 -16.09 -6.66
N SER A 31 -10.93 -16.96 -5.75
CA SER A 31 -11.58 -17.22 -4.46
C SER A 31 -10.53 -17.12 -3.35
N PRO A 32 -10.72 -16.33 -2.28
CA PRO A 32 -11.91 -15.52 -1.97
C PRO A 32 -12.06 -14.28 -2.87
N LEU A 33 -13.30 -13.95 -3.25
CA LEU A 33 -13.68 -12.79 -4.04
C LEU A 33 -14.44 -11.77 -3.18
N MET A 34 -14.00 -10.52 -3.16
CA MET A 34 -14.77 -9.43 -2.54
C MET A 34 -15.61 -8.70 -3.56
N ASP A 35 -16.92 -8.54 -3.32
CA ASP A 35 -17.75 -7.57 -4.04
C ASP A 35 -17.68 -6.23 -3.29
N LEU A 36 -16.86 -5.30 -3.79
CA LEU A 36 -16.68 -3.99 -3.18
C LEU A 36 -17.81 -3.04 -3.56
N GLY A 37 -18.57 -2.62 -2.55
CA GLY A 37 -19.74 -1.76 -2.70
C GLY A 37 -20.94 -2.51 -3.26
N SER A 38 -21.23 -3.67 -2.66
CA SER A 38 -22.19 -4.65 -3.19
C SER A 38 -23.60 -4.09 -3.39
N GLY A 39 -23.98 -3.01 -2.69
CA GLY A 39 -25.24 -2.32 -2.92
C GLY A 39 -26.45 -3.24 -2.65
N PRO A 40 -27.29 -3.51 -3.66
CA PRO A 40 -28.37 -4.50 -3.56
C PRO A 40 -27.90 -5.96 -3.77
N GLY A 41 -26.59 -6.22 -3.76
CA GLY A 41 -25.98 -7.55 -3.89
C GLY A 41 -25.44 -7.82 -5.29
N MET A 42 -25.02 -6.79 -6.03
CA MET A 42 -24.66 -6.91 -7.44
C MET A 42 -23.21 -6.44 -7.65
N PRO A 43 -22.30 -7.29 -8.15
CA PRO A 43 -22.55 -8.60 -8.74
C PRO A 43 -22.51 -9.81 -7.77
N GLY A 44 -22.21 -9.62 -6.49
CA GLY A 44 -21.83 -10.70 -5.59
C GLY A 44 -22.89 -11.78 -5.34
N ILE A 45 -24.18 -11.43 -5.20
CA ILE A 45 -25.26 -12.41 -4.99
C ILE A 45 -25.49 -13.27 -6.25
N PRO A 46 -25.70 -12.70 -7.46
CA PRO A 46 -25.79 -13.50 -8.68
C PRO A 46 -24.56 -14.40 -8.90
N LEU A 47 -23.35 -13.87 -8.68
CA LEU A 47 -22.13 -14.66 -8.81
C LEU A 47 -22.12 -15.82 -7.83
N LYS A 48 -22.57 -15.61 -6.58
CA LYS A 48 -22.63 -16.68 -5.59
C LYS A 48 -23.56 -17.82 -5.96
N ILE A 49 -24.69 -17.49 -6.56
CA ILE A 49 -25.67 -18.48 -7.03
C ILE A 49 -25.07 -19.32 -8.17
N MET A 50 -24.33 -18.69 -9.08
CA MET A 50 -23.71 -19.39 -10.22
C MET A 50 -22.43 -20.15 -9.84
N LEU A 51 -21.72 -19.71 -8.80
CA LEU A 51 -20.42 -20.24 -8.38
C LEU A 51 -20.46 -20.60 -6.88
N PRO A 52 -21.11 -21.71 -6.50
CA PRO A 52 -21.34 -22.07 -5.10
C PRO A 52 -20.04 -22.34 -4.32
N ASP A 53 -18.96 -22.74 -5.00
CA ASP A 53 -17.67 -23.05 -4.38
C ASP A 53 -16.79 -21.81 -4.14
N VAL A 54 -17.05 -20.71 -4.85
CA VAL A 54 -16.30 -19.45 -4.67
C VAL A 54 -16.70 -18.82 -3.35
N GLN A 55 -15.72 -18.55 -2.49
CA GLN A 55 -15.94 -17.79 -1.26
C GLN A 55 -16.15 -16.32 -1.62
N ILE A 56 -17.30 -15.75 -1.24
CA ILE A 56 -17.65 -14.37 -1.57
C ILE A 56 -17.77 -13.51 -0.30
N VAL A 57 -17.18 -12.33 -0.34
CA VAL A 57 -17.28 -11.32 0.71
C VAL A 57 -18.00 -10.10 0.15
N LEU A 58 -19.18 -9.78 0.67
CA LEU A 58 -19.94 -8.59 0.27
C LEU A 58 -19.56 -7.41 1.16
N ALA A 59 -18.84 -6.42 0.63
CA ALA A 59 -18.46 -5.23 1.37
C ALA A 59 -19.44 -4.08 1.10
N GLU A 60 -20.20 -3.67 2.12
CA GLU A 60 -21.18 -2.58 2.03
C GLU A 60 -21.21 -1.74 3.32
N GLY A 61 -20.85 -0.46 3.20
CA GLY A 61 -20.75 0.44 4.35
C GLY A 61 -22.09 0.96 4.89
N ARG A 62 -23.17 0.89 4.11
CA ARG A 62 -24.49 1.37 4.55
C ARG A 62 -25.22 0.26 5.31
N ALA A 63 -25.36 0.43 6.64
CA ALA A 63 -25.97 -0.53 7.55
C ALA A 63 -27.30 -1.15 7.05
N ARG A 64 -28.22 -0.34 6.49
CA ARG A 64 -29.49 -0.86 5.97
C ARG A 64 -29.31 -1.80 4.78
N ARG A 65 -28.33 -1.55 3.90
CA ARG A 65 -28.02 -2.41 2.75
C ARG A 65 -27.31 -3.67 3.20
N ALA A 66 -26.36 -3.56 4.12
CA ALA A 66 -25.73 -4.72 4.74
C ALA A 66 -26.78 -5.66 5.38
N ALA A 67 -27.74 -5.12 6.13
CA ALA A 67 -28.84 -5.90 6.71
C ALA A 67 -29.71 -6.58 5.63
N PHE A 68 -30.01 -5.89 4.53
CA PHE A 68 -30.71 -6.50 3.39
C PHE A 68 -29.91 -7.66 2.77
N LEU A 69 -28.59 -7.52 2.62
CA LEU A 69 -27.73 -8.58 2.10
C LEU A 69 -27.70 -9.79 3.03
N GLN A 70 -27.60 -9.57 4.34
CA GLN A 70 -27.65 -10.63 5.35
C GLN A 70 -28.97 -11.41 5.29
N GLU A 71 -30.10 -10.71 5.24
CA GLU A 71 -31.42 -11.32 5.07
C GLU A 71 -31.52 -12.11 3.76
N THR A 72 -30.98 -11.55 2.66
CA THR A 72 -30.98 -12.22 1.35
C THR A 72 -30.17 -13.51 1.38
N ILE A 73 -28.97 -13.49 1.98
CA ILE A 73 -28.12 -14.68 2.16
C ILE A 73 -28.86 -15.74 2.97
N ALA A 74 -29.50 -15.35 4.08
CA ALA A 74 -30.23 -16.27 4.94
C ALA A 74 -31.42 -16.91 4.21
N ARG A 75 -32.23 -16.12 3.50
CA ARG A 75 -33.42 -16.61 2.77
C ARG A 75 -33.10 -17.52 1.59
N LEU A 76 -31.99 -17.24 0.91
CA LEU A 76 -31.51 -18.06 -0.22
C LEU A 76 -30.61 -19.21 0.23
N GLU A 77 -30.39 -19.34 1.54
CA GLU A 77 -29.54 -20.35 2.17
C GLU A 77 -28.11 -20.43 1.60
N LEU A 78 -27.60 -19.30 1.10
CA LEU A 78 -26.29 -19.24 0.46
C LEU A 78 -25.19 -19.55 1.49
N LYS A 79 -24.25 -20.43 1.11
CA LYS A 79 -23.10 -20.84 1.94
C LYS A 79 -21.83 -20.17 1.44
N ASN A 80 -20.77 -20.12 2.24
CA ASN A 80 -19.48 -19.51 1.84
C ASN A 80 -19.64 -18.09 1.28
N ILE A 81 -20.52 -17.31 1.91
CA ILE A 81 -20.72 -15.89 1.62
C ILE A 81 -20.94 -15.13 2.92
N GLU A 82 -20.28 -13.99 3.07
CA GLU A 82 -20.41 -13.14 4.26
C GLU A 82 -20.60 -11.66 3.90
N VAL A 83 -21.10 -10.88 4.84
CA VAL A 83 -21.31 -9.43 4.67
C VAL A 83 -20.42 -8.65 5.63
N ILE A 84 -19.57 -7.80 5.08
CA ILE A 84 -18.77 -6.84 5.82
C ILE A 84 -19.50 -5.49 5.81
N ALA A 85 -20.15 -5.19 6.93
CA ALA A 85 -20.99 -4.00 7.12
C ALA A 85 -20.18 -2.73 7.44
N ARG A 86 -19.13 -2.43 6.65
CA ARG A 86 -18.29 -1.22 6.78
C ARG A 86 -17.65 -0.86 5.45
N ASN A 87 -17.20 0.39 5.34
CA ASN A 87 -16.38 0.82 4.20
C ASN A 87 -15.02 0.13 4.23
N ILE A 88 -14.54 -0.30 3.06
CA ILE A 88 -13.18 -0.80 2.91
C ILE A 88 -12.23 0.38 2.81
N THR A 89 -11.21 0.38 3.65
CA THR A 89 -10.16 1.39 3.71
C THR A 89 -8.81 0.74 3.44
N PRO A 90 -7.74 1.51 3.14
CA PRO A 90 -6.40 0.96 2.96
C PRO A 90 -5.89 0.12 4.16
N ALA A 91 -6.44 0.36 5.35
CA ALA A 91 -6.14 -0.38 6.59
C ALA A 91 -6.99 -1.65 6.79
N PHE A 92 -7.81 -2.03 5.83
CA PHE A 92 -8.60 -3.26 5.89
C PHE A 92 -7.77 -4.46 5.43
N GLU A 93 -7.63 -5.49 6.27
CA GLU A 93 -6.55 -6.49 6.14
C GLU A 93 -7.03 -7.94 5.91
N LEU A 94 -8.33 -8.17 5.71
CA LEU A 94 -8.82 -9.52 5.39
C LEU A 94 -8.32 -9.91 3.99
N PRO A 95 -7.43 -10.91 3.84
CA PRO A 95 -6.83 -11.22 2.56
C PRO A 95 -7.85 -11.78 1.58
N VAL A 96 -7.87 -11.25 0.36
CA VAL A 96 -8.70 -11.76 -0.75
C VAL A 96 -7.86 -11.97 -2.01
N ASN A 97 -8.29 -12.90 -2.84
CA ASN A 97 -7.62 -13.26 -4.09
C ASN A 97 -8.12 -12.43 -5.27
N GLY A 98 -9.32 -11.87 -5.16
CA GLY A 98 -9.73 -10.78 -6.02
C GLY A 98 -10.78 -9.91 -5.39
N VAL A 99 -11.00 -8.77 -6.02
CA VAL A 99 -12.08 -7.84 -5.71
C VAL A 99 -12.77 -7.52 -7.02
N ILE A 100 -14.09 -7.64 -7.06
CA ILE A 100 -14.93 -7.20 -8.14
C ILE A 100 -15.74 -5.99 -7.69
N THR A 101 -15.97 -5.03 -8.60
CA THR A 101 -16.85 -3.90 -8.30
C THR A 101 -17.63 -3.44 -9.53
N ARG A 102 -18.83 -2.91 -9.26
CA ARG A 102 -19.71 -2.32 -10.25
C ARG A 102 -20.23 -0.98 -9.74
N ALA A 103 -19.80 0.10 -10.40
CA ALA A 103 -20.34 1.46 -10.23
C ALA A 103 -20.27 2.06 -8.81
N VAL A 104 -19.11 1.97 -8.15
CA VAL A 104 -18.88 2.61 -6.84
C VAL A 104 -18.11 3.93 -6.99
N GLU A 105 -16.89 3.85 -7.53
CA GLU A 105 -15.90 4.94 -7.54
C GLU A 105 -14.95 4.84 -8.74
N THR A 106 -13.95 5.72 -8.78
CA THR A 106 -12.92 5.64 -9.81
C THR A 106 -12.03 4.39 -9.61
N VAL A 107 -11.35 3.93 -10.68
CA VAL A 107 -10.39 2.82 -10.69
C VAL A 107 -9.28 3.17 -9.71
N GLU A 108 -8.72 4.37 -9.83
CA GLU A 108 -7.70 4.92 -8.93
C GLU A 108 -8.12 4.81 -7.45
N GLN A 109 -9.28 5.37 -7.09
CA GLN A 109 -9.80 5.36 -5.72
C GLN A 109 -10.00 3.94 -5.20
N THR A 110 -10.51 3.05 -6.06
CA THR A 110 -10.75 1.66 -5.70
C THR A 110 -9.44 0.91 -5.47
N LEU A 111 -8.46 1.06 -6.38
CA LEU A 111 -7.12 0.47 -6.23
C LEU A 111 -6.47 0.92 -4.93
N ALA A 112 -6.62 2.19 -4.54
CA ALA A 112 -6.13 2.72 -3.28
C ALA A 112 -6.77 2.05 -2.05
N ARG A 113 -8.08 1.82 -2.07
CA ARG A 113 -8.82 1.23 -0.94
C ARG A 113 -8.47 -0.22 -0.65
N VAL A 114 -8.20 -1.00 -1.69
CA VAL A 114 -7.98 -2.46 -1.54
C VAL A 114 -6.54 -2.83 -1.19
N GLN A 115 -5.64 -1.85 -1.04
CA GLN A 115 -4.21 -2.08 -0.82
C GLN A 115 -3.89 -2.86 0.46
N GLY A 116 -4.78 -2.87 1.45
CA GLY A 116 -4.61 -3.65 2.67
C GLY A 116 -5.01 -5.13 2.51
N CYS A 117 -5.99 -5.43 1.64
CA CYS A 117 -6.66 -6.73 1.60
C CYS A 117 -6.36 -7.56 0.36
N LEU A 118 -6.12 -6.96 -0.80
CA LEU A 118 -5.84 -7.73 -2.01
C LEU A 118 -4.44 -8.34 -1.91
N ARG A 119 -4.28 -9.65 -2.07
CA ARG A 119 -2.94 -10.26 -2.02
C ARG A 119 -2.09 -9.94 -3.26
N GLN A 120 -0.78 -10.13 -3.17
CA GLN A 120 0.09 -10.17 -4.34
C GLN A 120 -0.38 -11.25 -5.33
N GLY A 121 -0.41 -10.92 -6.62
CA GLY A 121 -1.00 -11.72 -7.70
C GLY A 121 -2.54 -11.77 -7.66
N GLY A 122 -3.18 -11.02 -6.76
CA GLY A 122 -4.64 -10.90 -6.71
C GLY A 122 -5.18 -9.95 -7.77
N GLN A 123 -6.44 -10.15 -8.16
CA GLN A 123 -7.05 -9.41 -9.27
C GLN A 123 -8.07 -8.35 -8.80
N MET A 124 -7.96 -7.14 -9.35
CA MET A 124 -9.01 -6.12 -9.29
C MET A 124 -9.82 -6.13 -10.58
N ILE A 125 -11.09 -6.51 -10.48
CA ILE A 125 -11.99 -6.72 -11.60
C ILE A 125 -13.03 -5.60 -11.61
N PHE A 126 -12.97 -4.72 -12.60
CA PHE A 126 -13.88 -3.60 -12.75
C PHE A 126 -14.90 -3.88 -13.85
N MET A 127 -16.17 -3.82 -13.49
CA MET A 127 -17.28 -3.82 -14.44
C MET A 127 -17.66 -2.37 -14.78
N LYS A 128 -17.24 -1.89 -15.95
CA LYS A 128 -17.37 -0.50 -16.38
C LYS A 128 -18.29 -0.35 -17.59
N GLY A 129 -18.77 0.88 -17.79
CA GLY A 129 -19.39 1.29 -19.05
C GLY A 129 -18.35 1.57 -20.14
N PRO A 130 -18.79 1.95 -21.35
CA PRO A 130 -17.89 2.47 -22.37
C PRO A 130 -17.26 3.80 -21.91
N GLY A 131 -16.09 4.15 -22.45
CA GLY A 131 -15.45 5.44 -22.16
C GLY A 131 -14.67 5.50 -20.84
N CYS A 132 -14.25 4.35 -20.28
CA CYS A 132 -13.49 4.31 -19.03
C CYS A 132 -11.97 4.47 -19.23
N GLU A 133 -11.51 4.71 -20.45
CA GLU A 133 -10.09 4.81 -20.80
C GLU A 133 -9.33 5.89 -19.99
N PRO A 134 -9.85 7.13 -19.81
CA PRO A 134 -9.13 8.15 -19.04
C PRO A 134 -8.86 7.75 -17.58
N GLU A 135 -9.83 7.05 -16.98
CA GLU A 135 -9.76 6.58 -15.61
C GLU A 135 -8.77 5.41 -15.43
N VAL A 136 -8.65 4.56 -16.45
CA VAL A 136 -7.65 3.48 -16.51
C VAL A 136 -6.25 4.05 -16.70
N GLU A 137 -6.09 5.06 -17.55
CA GLU A 137 -4.81 5.75 -17.77
C GLU A 137 -4.33 6.46 -16.49
N GLU A 138 -5.22 7.17 -15.79
CA GLU A 138 -4.90 7.80 -14.51
C GLU A 138 -4.45 6.76 -13.47
N ALA A 139 -5.16 5.63 -13.38
CA ALA A 139 -4.79 4.55 -12.48
C ALA A 139 -3.42 3.93 -12.83
N LEU A 140 -3.11 3.75 -14.11
CA LEU A 140 -1.81 3.26 -14.57
C LEU A 140 -0.67 4.22 -14.22
N GLN A 141 -0.87 5.52 -14.39
CA GLN A 141 0.13 6.52 -14.03
C GLN A 141 0.43 6.50 -12.52
N ARG A 142 -0.60 6.40 -11.69
CA ARG A 142 -0.45 6.47 -10.22
C ARG A 142 0.00 5.15 -9.59
N PHE A 143 -0.40 4.02 -10.15
CA PHE A 143 -0.22 2.70 -9.54
C PHE A 143 0.63 1.73 -10.34
N ALA A 144 1.34 2.17 -11.39
CA ALA A 144 2.18 1.33 -12.27
C ALA A 144 3.15 0.38 -11.53
N GLN A 145 3.67 0.79 -10.38
CA GLN A 145 4.61 -0.02 -9.58
C GLN A 145 3.93 -1.09 -8.71
N ARG A 146 2.61 -1.01 -8.55
CA ARG A 146 1.83 -1.84 -7.62
C ARG A 146 0.74 -2.65 -8.32
N PHE A 147 0.31 -2.21 -9.50
CA PHE A 147 -0.72 -2.85 -10.29
C PHE A 147 -0.35 -2.84 -11.77
N ALA A 148 -0.54 -3.97 -12.44
CA ALA A 148 -0.43 -4.09 -13.88
C ALA A 148 -1.82 -4.29 -14.50
N LEU A 149 -2.14 -3.58 -15.58
CA LEU A 149 -3.34 -3.85 -16.37
C LEU A 149 -3.11 -5.12 -17.18
N ILE A 150 -3.87 -6.18 -16.89
CA ILE A 150 -3.76 -7.48 -17.57
C ILE A 150 -4.88 -7.72 -18.57
N GLU A 151 -6.04 -7.06 -18.42
CA GLU A 151 -7.13 -7.15 -19.38
C GLU A 151 -7.94 -5.85 -19.44
N ASN A 152 -8.36 -5.48 -20.65
CA ASN A 152 -9.30 -4.39 -20.88
C ASN A 152 -10.23 -4.74 -22.06
N ARG A 153 -11.23 -5.56 -21.78
CA ARG A 153 -12.07 -6.20 -22.79
C ARG A 153 -13.43 -5.52 -22.93
N ALA A 154 -13.76 -5.09 -24.14
CA ALA A 154 -15.10 -4.61 -24.46
C ALA A 154 -16.06 -5.79 -24.66
N TYR A 155 -17.29 -5.68 -24.15
CA TYR A 155 -18.36 -6.65 -24.37
C TYR A 155 -19.74 -5.97 -24.41
N ARG A 156 -20.76 -6.74 -24.82
CA ARG A 156 -22.16 -6.30 -24.83
C ARG A 156 -23.01 -7.25 -24.02
N ILE A 157 -24.06 -6.71 -23.38
CA ILE A 157 -25.01 -7.53 -22.62
C ILE A 157 -25.98 -8.18 -23.61
N GLY A 158 -25.73 -9.44 -23.97
CA GLY A 158 -26.55 -10.19 -24.91
C GLY A 158 -26.77 -9.42 -26.23
N ASN A 159 -28.01 -9.41 -26.72
CA ASN A 159 -28.40 -8.70 -27.94
C ASN A 159 -28.81 -7.24 -27.70
N THR A 160 -28.36 -6.61 -26.61
CA THR A 160 -28.68 -5.20 -26.32
C THR A 160 -27.61 -4.24 -26.84
N SER A 161 -27.95 -2.95 -26.90
CA SER A 161 -26.99 -1.87 -27.16
C SER A 161 -26.15 -1.47 -25.93
N HIS A 162 -26.25 -2.23 -24.82
CA HIS A 162 -25.51 -1.92 -23.61
C HIS A 162 -24.08 -2.43 -23.70
N GLU A 163 -23.20 -1.52 -24.11
CA GLU A 163 -21.76 -1.73 -24.11
C GLU A 163 -21.20 -1.69 -22.69
N ARG A 164 -20.17 -2.49 -22.48
CA ARG A 164 -19.46 -2.66 -21.21
C ARG A 164 -17.99 -2.87 -21.46
N ARG A 165 -17.21 -2.65 -20.42
CA ARG A 165 -15.79 -3.00 -20.37
C ARG A 165 -15.52 -3.79 -19.10
N LEU A 166 -14.79 -4.90 -19.25
CA LEU A 166 -14.19 -5.64 -18.16
C LEU A 166 -12.71 -5.23 -18.09
N VAL A 167 -12.35 -4.51 -17.03
CA VAL A 167 -10.98 -4.03 -16.82
C VAL A 167 -10.39 -4.79 -15.64
N ILE A 168 -9.24 -5.41 -15.83
CA ILE A 168 -8.61 -6.25 -14.81
C ILE A 168 -7.18 -5.78 -14.56
N PHE A 169 -6.90 -5.47 -13.29
CA PHE A 169 -5.55 -5.23 -12.82
C PHE A 169 -5.08 -6.40 -11.96
N GLU A 170 -3.83 -6.81 -12.11
CA GLU A 170 -3.15 -7.71 -11.20
C GLU A 170 -2.30 -6.90 -10.21
N ARG A 171 -2.35 -7.28 -8.94
CA ARG A 171 -1.51 -6.69 -7.90
C ARG A 171 -0.08 -7.25 -7.96
N LEU A 172 0.91 -6.38 -8.12
CA LEU A 172 2.33 -6.74 -8.26
C LEU A 172 3.06 -6.89 -6.92
N ASP A 173 2.69 -6.10 -5.90
CA ASP A 173 3.35 -6.06 -4.60
C ASP A 173 2.57 -6.83 -3.52
N ALA A 174 3.24 -7.19 -2.42
CA ALA A 174 2.55 -7.72 -1.26
C ALA A 174 1.84 -6.59 -0.47
N PRO A 175 0.71 -6.87 0.20
CA PRO A 175 0.06 -5.90 1.08
C PRO A 175 1.01 -5.38 2.18
N PRO A 176 0.87 -4.12 2.62
CA PRO A 176 1.78 -3.51 3.60
C PRO A 176 2.01 -4.36 4.85
N ARG A 177 0.94 -4.98 5.39
CA ARG A 177 1.05 -5.89 6.53
C ARG A 177 1.87 -7.15 6.22
N ALA A 178 1.73 -7.72 5.03
CA ALA A 178 2.52 -8.88 4.63
C ALA A 178 4.00 -8.51 4.46
N LEU A 179 4.30 -7.35 3.86
CA LEU A 179 5.66 -6.81 3.78
C LEU A 179 6.24 -6.59 5.18
N ALA A 180 5.47 -6.00 6.11
CA ALA A 180 5.90 -5.77 7.47
C ALA A 180 6.17 -7.10 8.21
N ALA A 181 5.30 -8.10 8.04
CA ALA A 181 5.49 -9.42 8.63
C ALA A 181 6.71 -10.16 8.06
N GLN A 182 6.97 -10.03 6.75
CA GLN A 182 8.17 -10.59 6.11
C GLN A 182 9.44 -9.90 6.64
N ALA A 183 9.44 -8.57 6.71
CA ALA A 183 10.57 -7.82 7.26
C ALA A 183 10.82 -8.13 8.74
N ALA A 184 9.77 -8.26 9.55
CA ALA A 184 9.89 -8.61 10.97
C ALA A 184 10.48 -10.00 11.22
N ARG A 185 10.38 -10.92 10.25
CA ARG A 185 11.06 -12.23 10.31
C ARG A 185 12.55 -12.14 10.02
N ARG A 186 12.96 -11.11 9.26
CA ARG A 186 14.34 -10.95 8.78
C ARG A 186 15.16 -10.00 9.63
N HIS A 187 14.50 -9.05 10.32
CA HIS A 187 15.12 -8.00 11.11
C HIS A 187 14.69 -8.06 12.57
N ARG A 188 15.61 -7.72 13.48
CA ARG A 188 15.29 -7.55 14.90
C ARG A 188 14.47 -6.27 15.08
N VAL A 189 13.18 -6.43 15.36
CA VAL A 189 12.25 -5.31 15.62
C VAL A 189 12.37 -4.85 17.08
N THR A 190 12.49 -3.54 17.30
CA THR A 190 12.39 -2.94 18.64
C THR A 190 11.46 -1.74 18.61
N SER A 191 10.43 -1.76 19.46
CA SER A 191 9.55 -0.63 19.69
C SER A 191 10.13 0.33 20.75
N VAL A 192 10.08 1.63 20.48
CA VAL A 192 10.59 2.69 21.36
C VAL A 192 9.49 3.73 21.57
N THR A 193 8.93 3.77 22.77
CA THR A 193 7.76 4.60 23.10
C THR A 193 8.03 5.70 24.13
N SER A 194 9.24 5.75 24.68
CA SER A 194 9.65 6.74 25.69
C SER A 194 10.88 7.51 25.22
N ASP A 195 10.88 8.81 25.49
CA ASP A 195 12.01 9.71 25.30
C ASP A 195 13.18 9.42 26.26
N GLN A 196 12.92 8.69 27.35
CA GLN A 196 13.94 8.22 28.28
C GLN A 196 14.68 6.98 27.80
N ASN A 197 14.25 6.38 26.69
CA ASN A 197 14.92 5.21 26.12
C ASN A 197 16.32 5.58 25.61
N GLU A 198 17.34 4.80 26.01
CA GLU A 198 18.74 5.08 25.65
C GLU A 198 18.99 5.09 24.14
N ARG A 199 18.28 4.26 23.36
CA ARG A 199 18.40 4.30 21.89
C ARG A 199 17.83 5.58 21.33
N PHE A 200 16.70 6.06 21.84
CA PHE A 200 16.15 7.34 21.41
C PHE A 200 17.07 8.50 21.77
N LYS A 201 17.66 8.50 22.97
CA LYS A 201 18.64 9.51 23.38
C LYS A 201 19.87 9.52 22.46
N SER A 202 20.42 8.35 22.13
CA SER A 202 21.53 8.23 21.17
C SER A 202 21.13 8.74 19.78
N LEU A 203 19.98 8.31 19.25
CA LEU A 203 19.42 8.80 17.97
C LEU A 203 19.26 10.33 17.94
N LYS A 204 18.72 10.90 19.02
CA LYS A 204 18.55 12.35 19.15
C LYS A 204 19.89 13.07 19.28
N TYR A 205 20.87 12.47 19.93
CA TYR A 205 22.19 13.07 20.09
C TYR A 205 22.94 13.13 18.76
N MET A 206 22.76 12.15 17.88
CA MET A 206 23.29 12.11 16.50
C MET A 206 22.77 13.25 15.61
N LEU A 207 21.75 14.01 16.03
CA LEU A 207 21.34 15.24 15.33
C LEU A 207 22.37 16.38 15.51
N THR A 208 23.37 16.20 16.37
CA THR A 208 24.45 17.17 16.61
C THR A 208 25.78 16.62 16.11
N GLY A 209 26.68 17.50 15.66
CA GLY A 209 28.03 17.08 15.24
C GLY A 209 28.84 16.38 16.34
N ARG A 210 28.67 16.80 17.61
CA ARG A 210 29.27 16.11 18.76
C ARG A 210 28.72 14.70 18.95
N GLY A 211 27.43 14.51 18.76
CA GLY A 211 26.80 13.19 18.85
C GLY A 211 27.25 12.26 17.74
N ILE A 212 27.32 12.74 16.50
CA ILE A 212 27.86 11.95 15.38
C ILE A 212 29.28 11.47 15.69
N LYS A 213 30.14 12.38 16.16
CA LYS A 213 31.53 12.04 16.51
C LYS A 213 31.63 11.04 17.66
N LYS A 214 30.77 11.17 18.68
CA LYS A 214 30.79 10.29 19.87
C LYS A 214 30.24 8.90 19.55
N GLU A 215 29.12 8.83 18.84
CA GLU A 215 28.45 7.56 18.52
C GLU A 215 29.12 6.84 17.33
N GLY A 216 29.89 7.55 16.51
CA GLY A 216 30.45 7.03 15.26
C GLY A 216 29.37 6.74 14.20
N GLN A 217 28.19 7.32 14.36
CA GLN A 217 27.00 7.00 13.58
C GLN A 217 26.26 8.28 13.20
N ALA A 218 25.47 8.22 12.15
CA ALA A 218 24.63 9.33 11.70
C ALA A 218 23.22 8.86 11.31
N LEU A 219 22.28 9.80 11.34
CA LEU A 219 20.95 9.63 10.80
C LEU A 219 20.88 10.26 9.40
N LEU A 220 20.54 9.44 8.42
CA LEU A 220 20.27 9.86 7.06
C LEU A 220 18.75 10.00 6.85
N SER A 221 18.35 11.14 6.31
CA SER A 221 16.95 11.48 6.04
C SER A 221 16.72 11.68 4.54
N GLY A 222 15.50 11.40 4.09
CA GLY A 222 15.09 11.54 2.70
C GLY A 222 15.13 10.22 1.93
N SER A 223 14.05 9.93 1.21
CA SER A 223 13.84 8.67 0.49
C SER A 223 14.96 8.34 -0.52
N ARG A 224 15.45 9.34 -1.25
CA ARG A 224 16.50 9.15 -2.26
C ARG A 224 17.88 8.88 -1.64
N PRO A 225 18.42 9.73 -0.75
CA PRO A 225 19.69 9.42 -0.08
C PRO A 225 19.66 8.06 0.65
N VAL A 226 18.55 7.75 1.33
CA VAL A 226 18.38 6.47 2.03
C VAL A 226 18.44 5.29 1.05
N ALA A 227 17.76 5.37 -0.09
CA ALA A 227 17.80 4.32 -1.11
C ALA A 227 19.19 4.17 -1.75
N GLU A 228 19.87 5.28 -2.04
CA GLU A 228 21.23 5.28 -2.59
C GLU A 228 22.22 4.64 -1.61
N MET A 229 22.12 4.95 -0.31
CA MET A 229 22.98 4.38 0.72
C MET A 229 22.78 2.86 0.88
N LEU A 230 21.52 2.40 0.91
CA LEU A 230 21.21 0.96 0.96
C LEU A 230 21.78 0.20 -0.24
N ALA A 231 21.80 0.82 -1.43
CA ALA A 231 22.30 0.20 -2.64
C ALA A 231 23.83 0.22 -2.74
N ALA A 232 24.46 1.33 -2.34
CA ALA A 232 25.90 1.55 -2.52
C ALA A 232 26.75 0.96 -1.40
N LEU A 233 26.32 1.10 -0.13
CA LEU A 233 27.10 0.74 1.06
C LEU A 233 26.20 0.02 2.09
N PRO A 234 25.61 -1.14 1.74
CA PRO A 234 24.70 -1.86 2.62
C PRO A 234 25.35 -2.25 3.95
N GLU A 235 26.63 -2.57 3.98
CA GLU A 235 27.37 -2.94 5.18
C GLU A 235 27.43 -1.83 6.24
N ARG A 236 27.27 -0.57 5.84
CA ARG A 236 27.22 0.58 6.75
C ARG A 236 25.83 0.88 7.30
N CYS A 237 24.81 0.18 6.83
CA CYS A 237 23.42 0.44 7.22
C CYS A 237 23.07 -0.31 8.51
N LEU A 238 22.93 0.41 9.62
CA LEU A 238 22.82 -0.17 10.97
C LEU A 238 21.38 -0.35 11.43
N ALA A 239 20.53 0.66 11.23
CA ALA A 239 19.13 0.59 11.64
C ALA A 239 18.18 1.32 10.69
N TRP A 240 17.04 0.70 10.42
CA TRP A 240 15.88 1.31 9.77
C TRP A 240 14.97 1.89 10.84
N VAL A 241 14.72 3.21 10.80
CA VAL A 241 13.95 3.91 11.82
C VAL A 241 12.64 4.39 11.23
N THR A 242 11.52 3.98 11.82
CA THR A 242 10.16 4.25 11.32
C THR A 242 9.22 4.65 12.45
N ALA A 243 8.08 5.27 12.12
CA ALA A 243 6.94 5.43 13.01
C ALA A 243 5.60 5.08 12.32
N GLY A 244 4.60 4.77 13.14
CA GLY A 244 3.23 4.56 12.68
C GLY A 244 3.10 3.49 11.58
N ASP A 245 2.53 3.89 10.45
CA ASP A 245 2.27 3.06 9.27
C ASP A 245 3.34 3.19 8.18
N GLN A 246 4.49 3.81 8.49
CA GLN A 246 5.62 3.91 7.56
C GLN A 246 6.11 2.53 7.09
N PRO A 247 6.64 2.44 5.86
CA PRO A 247 7.00 1.16 5.26
C PRO A 247 8.11 0.45 6.05
N PRO A 248 8.05 -0.88 6.12
CA PRO A 248 9.09 -1.69 6.74
C PRO A 248 10.43 -1.58 5.99
N PRO A 249 11.53 -2.10 6.55
CA PRO A 249 12.80 -2.20 5.84
C PRO A 249 12.59 -2.89 4.48
N PRO A 250 13.09 -2.31 3.38
CA PRO A 250 12.91 -2.88 2.05
C PRO A 250 13.66 -4.21 1.93
N ALA A 251 13.27 -5.04 0.96
CA ALA A 251 13.88 -6.36 0.74
C ALA A 251 15.41 -6.28 0.50
N VAL A 252 15.88 -5.19 -0.11
CA VAL A 252 17.32 -4.92 -0.36
C VAL A 252 18.12 -4.63 0.91
N ALA A 253 17.47 -4.34 2.05
CA ALA A 253 18.18 -4.06 3.29
C ALA A 253 19.04 -5.27 3.72
N PRO A 254 20.22 -5.09 4.31
CA PRO A 254 21.01 -6.19 4.89
C PRO A 254 20.29 -6.89 6.05
N ALA A 255 20.37 -8.22 6.12
CA ALA A 255 19.66 -9.04 7.11
C ALA A 255 20.02 -8.72 8.58
N GLY A 256 21.20 -8.17 8.84
CA GLY A 256 21.65 -7.78 10.19
C GLY A 256 21.11 -6.43 10.69
N MET A 257 20.47 -5.64 9.83
CA MET A 257 19.97 -4.31 10.18
C MET A 257 18.87 -4.39 11.24
N GLN A 258 18.95 -3.52 12.25
CA GLN A 258 17.88 -3.37 13.22
C GLN A 258 16.68 -2.63 12.63
N TRP A 259 15.47 -2.95 13.09
CA TRP A 259 14.28 -2.17 12.76
C TRP A 259 13.74 -1.50 14.03
N LEU A 260 13.89 -0.18 14.11
CA LEU A 260 13.43 0.65 15.23
C LEU A 260 12.08 1.29 14.89
N GLN A 261 11.06 0.95 15.66
CA GLN A 261 9.72 1.50 15.53
C GLN A 261 9.45 2.48 16.67
N LEU A 262 9.43 3.77 16.36
CA LEU A 262 9.27 4.84 17.34
C LEU A 262 7.80 5.25 17.45
N ALA A 263 7.40 5.72 18.64
CA ALA A 263 6.17 6.49 18.78
C ALA A 263 6.24 7.77 17.94
N GLU A 264 5.11 8.19 17.38
CA GLU A 264 5.01 9.33 16.45
C GLU A 264 5.70 10.61 16.94
N PRO A 265 5.52 11.07 18.21
CA PRO A 265 6.20 12.29 18.68
C PRO A 265 7.72 12.15 18.75
N LEU A 266 8.23 10.94 19.00
CA LEU A 266 9.66 10.68 19.06
C LEU A 266 10.27 10.72 17.66
N PHE A 267 9.61 10.10 16.69
CA PHE A 267 10.07 10.13 15.30
C PHE A 267 10.08 11.56 14.73
N GLN A 268 9.03 12.35 15.00
CA GLN A 268 8.97 13.76 14.60
C GLN A 268 10.13 14.59 15.18
N ALA A 269 10.63 14.25 16.37
CA ALA A 269 11.80 14.90 16.95
C ALA A 269 13.12 14.54 16.25
N LEU A 270 13.16 13.45 15.46
CA LEU A 270 14.33 13.02 14.68
C LEU A 270 14.25 13.45 13.20
N ASP A 271 13.06 13.53 12.63
CA ASP A 271 12.83 13.93 11.24
C ASP A 271 12.87 15.47 11.08
N LEU A 272 14.07 16.04 11.21
CA LEU A 272 14.31 17.49 11.20
C LEU A 272 13.74 18.22 9.98
N PHE A 273 13.66 17.54 8.84
CA PHE A 273 13.18 18.11 7.58
C PHE A 273 11.70 17.83 7.31
N GLY A 274 11.00 17.13 8.22
CA GLY A 274 9.60 16.78 8.07
C GLY A 274 9.32 15.92 6.84
N THR A 275 10.27 15.06 6.45
CA THR A 275 10.16 14.19 5.28
C THR A 275 9.02 13.17 5.40
N ARG A 276 8.66 12.82 6.64
CA ARG A 276 7.73 11.73 7.00
C ARG A 276 8.10 10.40 6.34
N SER A 277 9.36 10.24 5.97
CA SER A 277 9.92 9.05 5.35
C SER A 277 10.85 8.33 6.33
N PRO A 278 10.99 7.00 6.26
CA PRO A 278 11.91 6.28 7.14
C PRO A 278 13.31 6.88 7.16
N LEU A 279 13.92 6.93 8.34
CA LEU A 279 15.31 7.36 8.51
C LEU A 279 16.22 6.13 8.52
N LEU A 280 17.47 6.32 8.07
CA LEU A 280 18.48 5.28 8.08
C LEU A 280 19.61 5.68 9.04
N CYS A 281 19.86 4.86 10.06
CA CYS A 281 21.06 4.99 10.88
C CYS A 281 22.22 4.27 10.18
N ILE A 282 23.32 4.99 10.00
CA ILE A 282 24.51 4.52 9.29
C ILE A 282 25.75 4.62 10.18
N ASP A 283 26.71 3.73 9.92
CA ASP A 283 28.07 3.84 10.45
C ASP A 283 28.84 4.93 9.70
N VAL A 284 29.44 5.86 10.43
CA VAL A 284 30.23 6.96 9.87
C VAL A 284 31.70 6.54 9.89
N PRO A 285 32.36 6.47 8.73
CA PRO A 285 33.78 6.14 8.70
C PRO A 285 34.59 7.16 9.50
N VAL A 286 35.69 6.70 10.09
CA VAL A 286 36.65 7.60 10.70
C VAL A 286 37.15 8.56 9.62
N MET A 287 36.94 9.86 9.83
CA MET A 287 37.54 10.89 9.00
C MET A 287 39.01 11.01 9.39
N GLU A 288 39.88 10.45 8.57
CA GLU A 288 41.32 10.60 8.74
C GLU A 288 41.73 12.06 8.59
N HIS A 289 42.81 12.44 9.26
CA HIS A 289 43.37 13.77 9.11
C HIS A 289 44.06 13.86 7.75
N TRP A 290 43.60 14.77 6.90
CA TRP A 290 44.24 15.07 5.63
C TRP A 290 45.29 16.17 5.82
N ALA A 291 46.52 15.93 5.38
CA ALA A 291 47.58 16.94 5.34
C ALA A 291 47.76 17.51 3.92
N PRO A 292 48.25 18.75 3.74
CA PRO A 292 48.46 19.34 2.42
C PRO A 292 49.44 18.59 1.50
N ALA A 293 50.26 17.71 2.08
CA ALA A 293 51.18 16.86 1.35
C ALA A 293 50.54 15.55 0.87
N ASP A 294 49.34 15.21 1.36
CA ASP A 294 48.62 14.00 0.99
C ASP A 294 47.79 14.24 -0.28
N ASP A 295 47.77 13.25 -1.16
CA ASP A 295 46.84 13.25 -2.29
C ASP A 295 45.39 13.18 -1.82
N PHE A 296 44.47 13.69 -2.64
CA PHE A 296 43.05 13.57 -2.34
C PHE A 296 42.60 12.10 -2.47
N PRO A 297 41.78 11.60 -1.53
CA PRO A 297 41.22 10.26 -1.65
C PRO A 297 40.30 10.18 -2.87
N GLU A 298 40.17 8.97 -3.41
CA GLU A 298 39.28 8.70 -4.54
C GLU A 298 37.82 9.01 -4.16
N GLY A 299 37.11 9.76 -5.02
CA GLY A 299 35.74 10.18 -4.80
C GLY A 299 35.57 11.70 -4.71
N CYS A 300 34.65 12.16 -3.85
CA CYS A 300 34.34 13.57 -3.70
C CYS A 300 35.12 14.17 -2.51
N SER A 301 36.06 15.05 -2.80
CA SER A 301 36.76 15.86 -1.79
C SER A 301 36.11 17.23 -1.69
N LEU A 302 35.46 17.51 -0.56
CA LEU A 302 34.85 18.81 -0.31
C LEU A 302 35.89 19.77 0.27
N LEU A 303 36.30 20.76 -0.52
CA LEU A 303 37.14 21.85 -0.04
C LEU A 303 36.25 22.98 0.45
N VAL A 304 36.20 23.19 1.77
CA VAL A 304 35.48 24.33 2.36
C VAL A 304 36.51 25.42 2.67
N PRO A 305 36.60 26.49 1.86
CA PRO A 305 37.50 27.59 2.15
C PRO A 305 36.93 28.36 3.35
N PHE A 306 37.53 28.19 4.52
CA PHE A 306 37.27 29.05 5.67
C PHE A 306 38.16 30.29 5.56
N GLN A 307 37.59 31.49 5.73
CA GLN A 307 38.40 32.62 6.21
C GLN A 307 38.66 32.38 7.70
N ASP A 308 39.89 32.66 8.13
CA ASP A 308 40.42 32.64 9.50
C ASP A 308 39.66 31.76 10.53
N PRO A 309 40.23 30.63 10.99
CA PRO A 309 39.63 29.74 11.98
C PRO A 309 39.12 30.43 13.26
N ASP A 310 39.66 31.60 13.60
CA ASP A 310 39.25 32.39 14.77
C ASP A 310 37.83 33.00 14.64
N ASN A 311 37.25 33.04 13.44
CA ASN A 311 35.90 33.54 13.20
C ASN A 311 34.79 32.47 13.28
N ILE A 312 35.11 31.23 13.67
CA ILE A 312 34.13 30.15 13.78
C ILE A 312 33.33 30.29 15.09
N GLY A 313 32.16 30.93 15.00
CA GLY A 313 31.21 31.07 16.11
C GLY A 313 30.54 32.44 16.24
N ALA A 314 30.89 33.41 15.40
CA ALA A 314 30.25 34.72 15.37
C ALA A 314 29.18 34.79 14.27
N VAL A 315 28.04 34.13 14.50
CA VAL A 315 26.72 34.52 13.96
C VAL A 315 25.69 34.27 15.03
#